data_AF-A0AAV2Z8D9-F1
#
_entry.id   AF-A0AAV2Z8D9-F1
#
_cell.length_a   1.000
_cell.length_b   1.000
_cell.length_c   1.000
_cell.angle_alpha   90.00
_cell.angle_beta   90.00
_cell.angle_gamma   90.00
#
_symmetry.space_group_name_H-M   'P 1'
#
loop_
_entity.id
_entity.type
_entity.pdbx_description
1 polymer ?
#
loop_
_entity_poly.entity_id
_entity_poly.type
_entity_poly.pdbx_seq_one_letter_code
_entity_poly.pdbx_strand_id
1 'polypeptide(L)' 'MMADWTGKKYSMLLICKSNPSRSADTDAENHRLRNGVDRTVWKDAQELMNEHGVQIYANRAASWN' A
#
# COMPACT_ATOMS: atom_id res chain seq x y z
N MET A 1 -9.36 2.38 13.78
CA MET A 1 -8.93 3.72 13.30
C MET A 1 -7.83 4.20 14.21
N MET A 2 -6.71 4.67 13.66
CA MET A 2 -5.67 5.31 14.47
C MET A 2 -6.12 6.76 14.69
N ALA A 3 -6.49 7.08 15.92
CA ALA A 3 -6.94 8.40 16.31
C ALA A 3 -5.97 8.96 17.34
N ASP A 4 -5.56 10.21 17.14
CA ASP A 4 -4.81 10.94 18.15
C ASP A 4 -5.71 11.28 19.34
N TRP A 5 -5.14 11.63 20.50
CA TRP A 5 -5.87 12.03 21.70
C TRP A 5 -6.82 13.22 21.46
N THR A 6 -6.59 14.01 20.40
CA THR A 6 -7.46 15.08 19.90
C THR A 6 -8.69 14.57 19.12
N GLY A 7 -8.84 13.27 18.89
CA GLY A 7 -9.91 12.67 18.10
C GLY A 7 -9.71 12.77 16.58
N LYS A 8 -8.60 13.35 16.12
CA LYS A 8 -8.26 13.42 14.70
C LYS A 8 -7.93 12.01 14.19
N LYS A 9 -8.78 11.54 13.27
CA LYS A 9 -8.62 10.23 12.61
C LYS A 9 -7.59 10.37 11.49
N TYR A 10 -6.61 9.50 11.49
CA TYR A 10 -5.65 9.39 10.40
C TYR A 10 -5.99 8.17 9.54
N SER A 11 -5.77 8.29 8.24
CA SER A 11 -5.80 7.16 7.33
C SER A 11 -4.79 6.12 7.80
N MET A 12 -5.26 4.90 8.03
CA MET A 12 -4.39 3.84 8.54
C MET A 12 -3.40 3.44 7.45
N LEU A 13 -2.12 3.32 7.77
CA LEU A 13 -1.10 2.89 6.82
C LEU A 13 -0.83 1.40 7.02
N LEU A 14 -0.94 0.61 5.96
CA LEU A 14 -0.60 -0.82 5.97
C LEU A 14 0.55 -1.07 5.01
N ILE A 15 1.62 -1.67 5.50
CA ILE A 15 2.78 -2.03 4.69
C ILE A 15 2.90 -3.56 4.65
N CYS A 16 2.74 -4.15 3.47
CA CYS A 16 2.85 -5.59 3.24
C CYS A 16 4.22 -5.97 2.65
N LYS A 17 4.74 -7.14 3.04
CA LYS A 17 5.88 -7.77 2.37
C LYS A 17 5.38 -8.44 1.09
N SER A 18 5.79 -7.92 -0.05
CA SER A 18 5.54 -8.53 -1.36
C SER A 18 6.86 -8.78 -2.07
N ASN A 19 6.93 -9.88 -2.81
CA ASN A 19 8.06 -10.10 -3.72
C ASN A 19 7.91 -9.17 -4.92
N PRO A 20 9.01 -8.52 -5.37
CA PRO A 20 8.96 -7.66 -6.54
C PRO A 20 8.61 -8.45 -7.79
N SER A 21 8.04 -7.74 -8.77
CA SER A 21 7.81 -8.29 -10.10
C SER A 21 9.14 -8.73 -10.73
N ARG A 22 9.14 -9.84 -11.49
CA ARG A 22 10.35 -10.36 -12.16
C ARG A 22 10.97 -9.37 -13.15
N SER A 23 10.17 -8.43 -13.64
CA SER A 23 10.58 -7.37 -14.56
C SER A 23 10.79 -6.07 -13.78
N ALA A 24 12.00 -5.51 -13.83
CA ALA A 24 12.35 -4.29 -13.11
C ALA A 24 11.54 -3.05 -13.57
N ASP A 25 11.17 -3.00 -14.85
CA ASP A 25 10.30 -1.94 -15.39
C ASP A 25 8.90 -1.99 -14.78
N THR A 26 8.33 -3.20 -14.68
CA THR A 26 7.02 -3.42 -14.07
C THR A 26 7.04 -3.16 -12.56
N ASP A 27 8.14 -3.52 -11.89
CA ASP A 27 8.36 -3.21 -10.47
C ASP A 27 8.41 -1.69 -10.22
N ALA A 28 9.16 -0.95 -11.04
CA ALA A 28 9.21 0.50 -10.98
C ALA A 28 7.84 1.14 -11.26
N GLU A 29 7.10 0.65 -12.25
CA GLU A 29 5.74 1.12 -12.54
C GLU A 29 4.79 0.84 -11.35
N ASN A 30 4.84 -0.37 -10.79
CA ASN A 30 4.02 -0.74 -9.62
C ASN A 30 4.37 0.13 -8.40
N HIS A 31 5.66 0.39 -8.15
CA HIS A 31 6.08 1.28 -7.07
C HIS A 31 5.58 2.71 -7.26
N ARG A 32 5.58 3.21 -8.50
CA ARG A 32 5.22 4.60 -8.81
C ARG A 32 3.73 4.85 -8.88
N LEU A 33 2.96 3.90 -9.43
CA LEU A 33 1.52 4.07 -9.71
C LEU A 33 0.62 3.30 -8.73
N ARG A 34 1.16 2.27 -8.07
CA ARG A 34 0.37 1.26 -7.34
C ARG A 34 0.92 1.00 -5.95
N ASN A 35 1.67 1.94 -5.37
CA ASN A 35 2.22 1.83 -4.02
C ASN A 35 3.09 0.56 -3.79
N GLY A 36 3.67 0.02 -4.87
CA GLY A 36 4.45 -1.23 -4.86
C GLY A 36 3.60 -2.50 -4.91
N VAL A 37 2.27 -2.37 -5.02
CA VAL A 37 1.34 -3.50 -5.17
C VAL A 37 1.27 -3.88 -6.65
N ASP A 38 1.29 -5.18 -6.94
CA ASP A 38 1.14 -5.67 -8.30
C ASP A 38 -0.21 -5.32 -8.93
N ARG A 39 -0.21 -5.09 -10.24
CA ARG A 39 -1.39 -4.72 -11.03
C ARG A 39 -2.62 -5.61 -10.79
N THR A 40 -2.41 -6.91 -10.62
CA THR A 40 -3.49 -7.89 -10.45
C THR A 40 -4.24 -7.71 -9.13
N VAL A 41 -3.53 -7.34 -8.07
CA VAL A 41 -4.08 -7.16 -6.71
C VAL A 41 -4.43 -5.70 -6.42
N TRP A 42 -3.95 -4.77 -7.25
CA TRP A 42 -4.17 -3.33 -7.08
C TRP A 42 -5.65 -2.96 -7.01
N LYS A 43 -6.52 -3.59 -7.83
CA LYS A 43 -7.96 -3.30 -7.81
C LYS A 43 -8.60 -3.66 -6.47
N ASP A 44 -8.27 -4.83 -5.94
CA ASP A 44 -8.74 -5.32 -4.65
C ASP A 44 -8.19 -4.46 -3.50
N ALA A 45 -6.90 -4.12 -3.56
CA ALA A 45 -6.28 -3.21 -2.60
C ALA A 45 -6.93 -1.82 -2.64
N GLN A 46 -7.30 -1.28 -3.81
CA GLN A 46 -8.01 -0.01 -3.92
C GLN A 46 -9.41 -0.07 -3.30
N GLU A 47 -10.14 -1.15 -3.52
CA GLU A 47 -11.46 -1.35 -2.93
C GLU A 47 -11.37 -1.38 -1.40
N LEU A 48 -10.39 -2.13 -0.87
CA LEU A 48 -10.10 -2.23 0.56
C LEU A 48 -9.63 -0.89 1.17
N MET A 49 -8.79 -0.14 0.44
CA MET A 49 -8.34 1.20 0.83
C MET A 49 -9.52 2.18 0.95
N ASN A 50 -10.43 2.15 -0.02
CA ASN A 50 -11.60 3.01 -0.05
C ASN A 50 -12.63 2.62 1.02
N GLU A 51 -12.87 1.32 1.22
CA GLU A 51 -13.82 0.82 2.21
C GLU A 51 -13.40 1.14 3.65
N HIS A 52 -12.11 0.98 3.97
CA HIS A 52 -11.62 1.16 5.33
C HIS A 52 -10.92 2.51 5.60
N GLY A 53 -10.78 3.36 4.58
CA GLY A 53 -10.04 4.63 4.69
C GLY A 53 -8.58 4.41 5.04
N VAL A 54 -7.97 3.36 4.49
CA VAL A 54 -6.59 2.97 4.73
C VAL A 54 -5.76 3.18 3.47
N GLN A 55 -4.43 3.23 3.62
CA GLN A 55 -3.50 3.40 2.53
C GLN A 55 -2.49 2.24 2.58
N ILE A 56 -2.57 1.38 1.57
CA ILE A 56 -1.81 0.14 1.49
C ILE A 56 -0.59 0.36 0.61
N TYR A 57 0.55 -0.10 1.11
CA TYR A 57 1.81 -0.14 0.41
C TYR A 57 2.37 -1.55 0.43
N ALA A 58 2.97 -1.95 -0.67
CA ALA A 58 3.75 -3.17 -0.72
C ALA A 58 5.22 -2.78 -0.90
N ASN A 59 6.07 -3.35 -0.05
CA ASN A 59 7.51 -3.19 -0.12
C ASN A 59 8.15 -4.51 0.34
N ARG A 60 9.20 -4.95 -0.34
CA ARG A 60 9.97 -6.14 0.04
C ARG A 60 10.39 -6.12 1.51
N ALA A 61 10.81 -4.97 2.03
CA ALA A 61 11.27 -4.85 3.42
C ALA A 61 10.11 -4.74 4.43
N ALA A 62 8.91 -4.39 3.98
CA ALA A 62 7.79 -3.90 4.80
C ALA A 62 8.18 -2.88 5.88
N SER A 63 9.17 -2.05 5.58
CA SER A 63 9.59 -0.94 6.41
C SER A 63 9.80 0.29 5.54
N TRP A 64 9.42 1.45 6.03
CA TRP A 64 9.81 2.72 5.45
C TRP A 64 10.95 3.23 6.33
N ASN A 65 12.18 3.03 5.85
CA ASN A 65 13.38 3.58 6.46
C ASN A 65 14.06 4.47 5.42
#